data_AF-A0A9W6CB83-F1
#
_entry.id   AF-A0A9W6CB83-F1
#
_cell.length_a   1.000
_cell.length_b   1.000
_cell.length_c   1.000
_cell.angle_alpha   90.00
_cell.angle_beta   90.00
_cell.angle_gamma   90.00
#
_symmetry.space_group_name_H-M   'P 1'
#
loop_
_entity.id
_entity.type
_entity.pdbx_description
1 polymer ?
#
loop_
_entity_poly.entity_id
_entity_poly.type
_entity_poly.pdbx_seq_one_letter_code
_entity_poly.pdbx_strand_id
1 'polypeptide(L)'
;MPVTEKKYPEWVQKYRTRGTTVKKKGDSYYLYKRTSRRVKGKKYPQPVDTYIGVITPNGVIQSNKKKVSLTDAEVWEYGFSKAVWELCPDDWKKPLGDDWEDVLSIILFKQSPTSYIQRTRTIKKESDFRYQFAAQTASLSRRIYKTCGVGLEELHQLETIYLICLGKTEIISRIHEEQRELLRKIQVAFDMC
;
A
#
# COMPACT_ATOMS: atom_id res chain seq x y z
N MET A 1 -26.65 -5.40 -40.56
CA MET A 1 -25.98 -4.10 -40.80
C MET A 1 -24.50 -4.38 -41.02
N PRO A 2 -23.89 -3.96 -42.14
CA PRO A 2 -22.50 -4.26 -42.42
C PRO A 2 -21.61 -3.49 -41.43
N VAL A 3 -20.81 -4.23 -40.66
CA VAL A 3 -19.80 -3.66 -39.76
C VAL A 3 -18.71 -3.09 -40.65
N THR A 4 -18.73 -1.79 -40.89
CA THR A 4 -17.65 -1.08 -41.58
C THR A 4 -16.37 -1.33 -40.78
N GLU A 5 -15.48 -2.17 -41.33
CA GLU A 5 -14.16 -2.39 -40.77
C GLU A 5 -13.39 -1.07 -40.85
N LYS A 6 -13.34 -0.35 -39.72
CA LYS A 6 -12.32 0.66 -39.52
C LYS A 6 -10.98 -0.06 -39.60
N LYS A 7 -10.27 0.06 -40.73
CA LYS A 7 -8.92 -0.46 -40.95
C LYS A 7 -7.98 0.18 -39.93
N TYR A 8 -7.75 -0.52 -38.83
CA TYR A 8 -6.65 -0.25 -37.93
C TYR A 8 -5.44 -1.08 -38.37
N PRO A 9 -4.20 -0.63 -38.08
CA PRO A 9 -3.03 -1.49 -38.22
C PRO A 9 -3.22 -2.79 -37.45
N GLU A 10 -2.64 -3.90 -37.91
CA GLU A 10 -2.79 -5.22 -37.28
C GLU A 10 -2.39 -5.22 -35.79
N TRP A 11 -1.31 -4.49 -35.48
CA TRP A 11 -0.82 -4.32 -34.11
C TRP A 11 -1.81 -3.59 -33.19
N VAL A 12 -2.78 -2.86 -33.73
CA VAL A 12 -3.91 -2.25 -33.01
C VAL A 12 -5.12 -3.19 -33.00
N GLN A 13 -5.42 -3.81 -34.14
CA GLN A 13 -6.60 -4.64 -34.35
C GLN A 13 -6.63 -5.84 -33.39
N LYS A 14 -5.47 -6.43 -33.09
CA LYS A 14 -5.34 -7.54 -32.13
C LYS A 14 -5.89 -7.24 -30.73
N TYR A 15 -5.96 -5.97 -30.34
CA TYR A 15 -6.49 -5.55 -29.03
C TYR A 15 -8.00 -5.30 -29.03
N ARG A 16 -8.68 -5.36 -30.18
CA ARG A 16 -10.14 -5.19 -30.28
C ARG A 16 -10.85 -6.50 -30.01
N THR A 17 -10.77 -6.96 -28.77
CA THR A 17 -11.38 -8.23 -28.31
C THR A 17 -12.69 -7.98 -27.56
N ARG A 18 -13.47 -9.04 -27.28
CA ARG A 18 -14.72 -8.93 -26.51
C ARG A 18 -14.46 -8.24 -25.17
N GLY A 19 -15.21 -7.18 -24.89
CA GLY A 19 -15.09 -6.39 -23.66
C GLY A 19 -14.06 -5.26 -23.72
N THR A 20 -13.45 -5.00 -24.89
CA THR A 20 -12.55 -3.87 -25.12
C THR A 20 -12.99 -3.02 -26.31
N THR A 21 -12.59 -1.75 -26.31
CA THR A 21 -12.83 -0.80 -27.39
C THR A 21 -11.55 -0.02 -27.66
N VAL A 22 -11.20 0.16 -28.92
CA VAL A 22 -10.10 1.03 -29.36
C VAL A 22 -10.67 2.36 -29.83
N LYS A 23 -10.09 3.47 -29.35
CA LYS A 23 -10.39 4.83 -29.81
C LYS A 23 -9.13 5.46 -30.41
N LYS A 24 -9.19 5.93 -31.65
CA LYS A 24 -8.11 6.73 -32.27
C LYS A 24 -8.32 8.21 -31.93
N LYS A 25 -7.27 8.89 -31.45
CA LYS A 25 -7.25 10.35 -31.25
C LYS A 25 -5.90 10.88 -31.75
N GLY A 26 -5.92 11.68 -32.81
CA GLY A 26 -4.70 12.02 -33.56
C GLY A 26 -4.04 10.75 -34.09
N ASP A 27 -2.73 10.64 -33.88
CA ASP A 27 -1.93 9.47 -34.30
C ASP A 27 -1.85 8.36 -33.24
N SER A 28 -2.49 8.56 -32.09
CA SER A 28 -2.48 7.61 -30.98
C SER A 28 -3.73 6.74 -30.92
N TYR A 29 -3.54 5.49 -30.49
CA TYR A 29 -4.60 4.50 -30.29
C TYR A 29 -4.74 4.19 -28.80
N TYR A 30 -5.95 4.35 -28.26
CA TYR A 30 -6.23 4.19 -26.84
C TYR A 30 -7.13 2.98 -26.62
N LEU A 31 -6.75 2.11 -25.67
CA LEU A 31 -7.50 0.93 -25.30
C LEU A 31 -8.39 1.22 -24.08
N TYR A 32 -9.64 0.77 -24.16
CA TYR A 32 -10.62 0.88 -23.08
C TYR A 32 -11.26 -0.48 -22.79
N LYS A 33 -11.57 -0.77 -21.53
CA LYS A 33 -12.48 -1.85 -21.12
C LYS A 33 -13.91 -1.33 -21.20
N ARG A 34 -14.77 -2.04 -21.91
CA ARG A 34 -16.19 -1.67 -22.05
C ARG A 34 -17.04 -2.50 -21.09
N THR A 35 -17.73 -1.83 -20.18
CA THR A 35 -18.68 -2.43 -19.24
C THR A 35 -20.03 -1.71 -19.32
N SER A 36 -21.08 -2.27 -18.73
CA SER A 36 -22.39 -1.63 -18.62
C SER A 36 -22.71 -1.34 -17.16
N ARG A 37 -23.01 -0.08 -16.81
CA ARG A 37 -23.38 0.33 -15.45
C ARG A 37 -24.84 0.77 -15.41
N ARG A 38 -25.59 0.35 -14.39
CA ARG A 38 -26.96 0.83 -14.14
C ARG A 38 -26.89 2.30 -13.70
N VAL A 39 -27.61 3.18 -14.41
CA VAL A 39 -27.72 4.60 -14.09
C VAL A 39 -29.16 4.89 -13.65
N LYS A 40 -29.34 5.50 -12.48
CA LYS A 40 -30.65 5.85 -11.93
C LYS A 40 -31.41 6.72 -12.94
N GLY A 41 -32.66 6.37 -13.24
CA GLY A 41 -33.51 7.10 -14.20
C GLY A 41 -33.37 6.69 -15.67
N LYS A 42 -32.46 5.76 -16.04
CA LYS A 42 -32.38 5.22 -17.41
C LYS A 42 -32.99 3.81 -17.49
N LYS A 43 -33.76 3.54 -18.55
CA LYS A 43 -34.43 2.24 -18.79
C LYS A 43 -33.45 1.08 -18.87
N TYR A 44 -32.30 1.28 -19.50
CA TYR A 44 -31.27 0.25 -19.70
C TYR A 44 -29.90 0.68 -19.10
N PRO A 45 -29.05 -0.28 -18.70
CA PRO A 45 -27.66 0.00 -18.31
C PRO A 45 -26.94 0.80 -19.40
N GLN A 46 -26.12 1.76 -18.98
CA GLN A 46 -25.37 2.61 -19.90
C GLN A 46 -23.95 2.05 -20.09
N PRO A 47 -23.41 2.08 -21.33
CA PRO A 47 -22.04 1.66 -21.56
C PRO A 47 -21.06 2.64 -20.92
N VAL A 48 -20.07 2.11 -20.21
CA VAL A 48 -18.99 2.86 -19.58
C VAL A 48 -17.67 2.28 -20.10
N ASP A 49 -16.81 3.16 -20.60
CA ASP A 49 -15.48 2.80 -21.07
C ASP A 49 -14.43 3.20 -20.02
N THR A 50 -13.76 2.22 -19.42
CA THR A 50 -12.65 2.44 -18.49
C THR A 50 -11.33 2.41 -19.25
N TYR A 51 -10.54 3.48 -19.16
CA TYR A 51 -9.26 3.59 -19.86
C TYR A 51 -8.27 2.54 -19.35
N ILE A 52 -7.64 1.80 -20.28
CA ILE A 52 -6.60 0.80 -19.98
C ILE A 52 -5.22 1.37 -20.25
N GLY A 53 -5.00 2.00 -21.42
CA GLY A 53 -3.67 2.43 -21.82
C GLY A 53 -3.55 2.85 -23.28
N VAL A 54 -2.33 3.21 -23.69
CA VAL A 54 -2.01 3.55 -25.08
C VAL A 54 -1.47 2.31 -25.79
N ILE A 55 -2.01 2.01 -26.97
CA ILE A 55 -1.52 0.93 -27.82
C ILE A 55 -0.35 1.47 -28.63
N THR A 56 0.77 0.76 -28.59
CA THR A 56 1.99 0.99 -29.37
C THR A 56 2.32 -0.27 -30.19
N PRO A 57 3.20 -0.19 -31.19
CA PRO A 57 3.67 -1.38 -31.92
C PRO A 57 4.23 -2.48 -31.00
N ASN A 58 4.89 -2.08 -29.90
CA ASN A 58 5.50 -2.98 -28.92
C ASN A 58 4.51 -3.54 -27.88
N GLY A 59 3.27 -3.03 -27.86
CA GLY A 59 2.25 -3.48 -26.91
C GLY A 59 1.45 -2.34 -26.28
N VAL A 60 0.64 -2.66 -25.28
CA VAL A 60 -0.16 -1.66 -24.55
C VAL A 60 0.64 -1.12 -23.37
N ILE A 61 0.94 0.18 -23.39
CA ILE A 61 1.44 0.90 -22.23
C ILE A 61 0.24 1.16 -21.32
N GLN A 62 0.11 0.35 -20.26
CA GLN A 62 -0.98 0.47 -19.30
C GLN A 62 -0.90 1.79 -18.53
N SER A 63 -2.06 2.40 -18.32
CA SER A 63 -2.21 3.57 -17.48
C SER A 63 -2.35 3.13 -16.03
N ASN A 64 -1.29 3.30 -15.25
CA ASN A 64 -1.32 3.09 -13.79
C ASN A 64 -2.08 4.20 -13.03
N LYS A 65 -2.79 5.09 -13.74
CA LYS A 65 -3.58 6.17 -13.15
C LYS A 65 -4.94 5.64 -12.67
N LYS A 66 -5.10 5.55 -11.35
CA LYS A 66 -6.39 5.27 -10.71
C LYS A 66 -7.08 6.59 -10.38
N LYS A 67 -8.35 6.75 -10.75
CA LYS A 67 -9.16 7.86 -10.22
C LYS A 67 -9.48 7.53 -8.76
N VAL A 68 -8.94 8.31 -7.85
CA VAL A 68 -9.18 8.24 -6.41
C VAL A 68 -9.81 9.56 -5.94
N SER A 69 -10.74 9.49 -5.00
CA SER A 69 -11.16 10.70 -4.28
C SER A 69 -10.05 11.09 -3.32
N LEU A 70 -9.75 12.39 -3.23
CA LEU A 70 -8.80 12.93 -2.25
C LEU A 70 -9.51 13.41 -0.97
N THR A 71 -10.84 13.33 -0.93
CA THR A 71 -11.62 13.62 0.29
C THR A 71 -11.40 12.53 1.33
N ASP A 72 -11.33 12.93 2.60
CA ASP A 72 -11.20 12.01 3.75
C ASP A 72 -9.94 11.12 3.69
N ALA A 73 -8.83 11.69 3.19
CA ALA A 73 -7.55 10.99 3.21
C ALA A 73 -7.04 10.82 4.65
N GLU A 74 -6.78 9.59 5.05
CA GLU A 74 -6.13 9.30 6.32
C GLU A 74 -4.64 9.07 6.07
N VAL A 75 -3.80 9.57 6.99
CA VAL A 75 -2.35 9.45 6.92
C VAL A 75 -1.86 8.90 8.25
N TRP A 76 -1.08 7.82 8.19
CA TRP A 76 -0.56 7.12 9.36
C TRP A 76 0.95 6.93 9.20
N GLU A 77 1.71 7.06 10.29
CA GLU A 77 3.11 6.64 10.34
C GLU A 77 3.18 5.13 10.09
N TYR A 78 4.00 4.72 9.13
CA TYR A 78 4.09 3.33 8.69
C TYR A 78 5.49 2.76 8.85
N GLY A 79 6.53 3.48 8.41
CA GLY A 79 7.86 2.91 8.26
C GLY A 79 8.50 2.42 9.55
N PHE A 80 8.57 3.28 10.57
CA PHE A 80 9.15 2.92 11.86
C PHE A 80 8.35 1.79 12.52
N SER A 81 7.03 1.98 12.63
CA SER A 81 6.17 1.00 13.29
C SER A 81 6.19 -0.35 12.59
N LYS A 82 6.16 -0.37 11.24
CA LYS A 82 6.19 -1.61 10.46
C LYS A 82 7.55 -2.29 10.58
N ALA A 83 8.65 -1.55 10.49
CA ALA A 83 9.99 -2.12 10.63
C ALA A 83 10.19 -2.75 12.01
N VAL A 84 9.80 -2.07 13.09
CA VAL A 84 9.89 -2.63 14.45
C VAL A 84 8.98 -3.85 14.62
N TRP A 85 7.79 -3.85 14.00
CA TRP A 85 6.89 -5.00 14.02
C TRP A 85 7.50 -6.23 13.34
N GLU A 86 8.05 -6.06 12.14
CA GLU A 86 8.70 -7.16 11.38
C GLU A 86 9.99 -7.65 12.05
N LEU A 87 10.74 -6.75 12.69
CA LEU A 87 11.97 -7.07 13.41
C LEU A 87 11.73 -7.65 14.80
N CYS A 88 10.48 -7.69 15.29
CA CYS A 88 10.15 -8.14 16.64
C CYS A 88 10.67 -9.57 16.88
N PRO A 89 11.69 -9.78 17.75
CA PRO A 89 12.35 -11.07 17.89
C PRO A 89 11.50 -12.10 18.65
N ASP A 90 11.51 -13.36 18.21
CA ASP A 90 10.71 -14.41 18.85
C ASP A 90 11.08 -14.65 20.31
N ASP A 91 12.35 -14.47 20.67
CA ASP A 91 12.79 -14.61 22.05
C ASP A 91 12.27 -13.48 22.96
N TRP A 92 11.87 -12.33 22.40
CA TRP A 92 11.18 -11.25 23.12
C TRP A 92 9.69 -11.55 23.26
N LYS A 93 9.07 -12.16 22.24
CA LYS A 93 7.65 -12.57 22.25
C LYS A 93 7.39 -13.68 23.27
N LYS A 94 8.24 -14.70 23.31
CA LYS A 94 8.09 -15.90 24.18
C LYS A 94 7.71 -15.62 25.64
N PRO A 95 8.43 -14.77 26.40
CA PRO A 95 8.08 -14.49 27.80
C PRO A 95 6.79 -13.70 27.99
N LEU A 96 6.28 -13.02 26.95
CA LEU A 96 5.03 -12.27 27.00
C LEU A 96 3.80 -13.12 26.66
N GLY A 97 4.00 -14.32 26.09
CA GLY A 97 2.90 -15.19 25.70
C GLY A 97 1.93 -14.48 24.76
N ASP A 98 0.63 -14.64 24.98
CA ASP A 98 -0.42 -14.04 24.14
C ASP A 98 -0.47 -12.50 24.21
N ASP A 99 0.19 -11.88 25.19
CA ASP A 99 0.20 -10.42 25.37
C ASP A 99 1.17 -9.71 24.41
N TRP A 100 2.08 -10.42 23.73
CA TRP A 100 3.22 -9.80 23.05
C TRP A 100 2.80 -8.74 22.03
N GLU A 101 1.72 -8.98 21.30
CA GLU A 101 1.22 -8.05 20.28
C GLU A 101 0.66 -6.76 20.91
N ASP A 102 -0.03 -6.88 22.05
CA ASP A 102 -0.62 -5.73 22.73
C ASP A 102 0.46 -4.92 23.43
N VAL A 103 1.44 -5.58 24.04
CA VAL A 103 2.62 -4.94 24.62
C VAL A 103 3.39 -4.19 23.54
N LEU A 104 3.65 -4.82 22.39
CA LEU A 104 4.31 -4.17 21.26
C LEU A 104 3.49 -2.99 20.72
N SER A 105 2.17 -3.15 20.59
CA SER A 105 1.28 -2.09 20.12
C SER A 105 1.32 -0.87 21.03
N ILE A 106 1.37 -1.06 22.36
CA ILE A 106 1.50 0.04 23.33
C ILE A 106 2.88 0.70 23.22
N ILE A 107 3.96 -0.07 23.08
CA ILE A 107 5.32 0.48 22.88
C ILE A 107 5.35 1.35 21.61
N LEU A 108 4.84 0.83 20.49
CA LEU A 108 4.77 1.55 19.22
C LEU A 108 3.89 2.79 19.32
N PHE A 109 2.74 2.72 19.98
CA PHE A 109 1.87 3.87 20.19
C PHE A 109 2.54 4.97 21.02
N LYS A 110 3.33 4.61 22.04
CA LYS A 110 4.07 5.57 22.87
C LYS A 110 5.20 6.27 22.10
N GLN A 111 5.83 5.57 21.15
CA GLN A 111 6.93 6.12 20.34
C GLN A 111 6.43 6.84 19.08
N SER A 112 5.35 6.33 18.47
CA SER A 112 4.72 6.85 17.27
C SER A 112 3.20 6.94 17.46
N PRO A 113 2.70 8.06 18.02
CA PRO A 113 1.27 8.26 18.31
C PRO A 113 0.36 8.29 17.08
N THR A 114 0.94 8.36 15.87
CA THR A 114 0.21 8.33 14.58
C THR A 114 0.46 7.02 13.83
N SER A 115 0.96 5.98 14.50
CA SER A 115 1.23 4.66 13.93
C SER A 115 -0.01 4.04 13.27
N TYR A 116 0.20 3.41 12.11
CA TYR A 116 -0.81 2.62 11.39
C TYR A 116 -1.37 1.47 12.22
N ILE A 117 -0.67 1.04 13.27
CA ILE A 117 -1.12 -0.03 14.17
C ILE A 117 -2.51 0.29 14.73
N GLN A 118 -2.81 1.55 15.03
CA GLN A 118 -4.13 2.01 15.50
C GLN A 118 -5.27 1.73 14.53
N ARG A 119 -4.96 1.60 13.24
CA ARG A 119 -5.95 1.23 12.21
C ARG A 119 -6.26 -0.27 12.22
N THR A 120 -5.27 -1.08 12.57
CA THR A 120 -5.37 -2.55 12.56
C THR A 120 -5.75 -3.15 13.90
N ARG A 121 -5.48 -2.43 15.00
CA ARG A 121 -5.60 -2.94 16.37
C ARG A 121 -6.16 -1.87 17.30
N THR A 122 -7.01 -2.29 18.22
CA THR A 122 -7.43 -1.46 19.37
C THR A 122 -6.32 -1.47 20.41
N ILE A 123 -5.75 -0.29 20.71
CA ILE A 123 -4.69 -0.17 21.71
C ILE A 123 -5.28 -0.33 23.11
N LYS A 124 -4.85 -1.36 23.84
CA LYS A 124 -5.21 -1.59 25.26
C LYS A 124 -4.52 -0.59 26.18
N LYS A 125 -5.03 -0.43 27.40
CA LYS A 125 -4.41 0.51 28.35
C LYS A 125 -3.17 -0.13 28.97
N GLU A 126 -2.15 0.69 29.20
CA GLU A 126 -0.92 0.26 29.87
C GLU A 126 -1.20 -0.39 31.24
N SER A 127 -2.19 0.15 31.97
CA SER A 127 -2.64 -0.34 33.29
C SER A 127 -3.23 -1.75 33.28
N ASP A 128 -3.61 -2.26 32.12
CA ASP A 128 -4.20 -3.60 31.99
C ASP A 128 -3.11 -4.69 32.13
N PHE A 129 -1.84 -4.30 32.10
CA PHE A 129 -0.68 -5.19 32.13
C PHE A 129 0.19 -4.94 33.36
N ARG A 130 0.85 -6.01 33.84
CA ARG A 130 1.78 -5.94 34.99
C ARG A 130 3.23 -5.71 34.56
N TYR A 131 3.47 -5.33 33.31
CA TYR A 131 4.81 -5.15 32.75
C TYR A 131 5.34 -3.74 32.97
N GLN A 132 6.65 -3.61 33.19
CA GLN A 132 7.33 -2.33 33.11
C GLN A 132 7.65 -2.01 31.65
N PHE A 133 6.87 -1.14 31.00
CA PHE A 133 6.99 -0.86 29.57
C PHE A 133 8.35 -0.25 29.17
N ALA A 134 8.98 0.54 30.04
CA ALA A 134 10.34 1.03 29.80
C ALA A 134 11.35 -0.12 29.70
N ALA A 135 11.24 -1.12 30.59
CA ALA A 135 12.09 -2.30 30.55
C ALA A 135 11.80 -3.18 29.33
N GLN A 136 10.53 -3.32 28.94
CA GLN A 136 10.15 -4.05 27.72
C GLN A 136 10.68 -3.37 26.46
N THR A 137 10.62 -2.04 26.39
CA THR A 137 11.18 -1.23 25.30
C THR A 137 12.70 -1.40 25.20
N ALA A 138 13.42 -1.30 26.32
CA ALA A 138 14.87 -1.49 26.35
C ALA A 138 15.27 -2.92 25.95
N SER A 139 14.54 -3.93 26.43
CA SER A 139 14.72 -5.34 26.05
C SER A 139 14.49 -5.56 24.56
N LEU A 140 13.41 -4.99 24.00
CA LEU A 140 13.08 -5.07 22.57
C LEU A 140 14.22 -4.45 21.73
N SER A 141 14.61 -3.21 22.05
CA SER A 141 15.67 -2.49 21.36
C SER A 141 16.98 -3.28 21.33
N ARG A 142 17.41 -3.81 22.49
CA ARG A 142 18.63 -4.62 22.59
C ARG A 142 18.58 -5.88 21.72
N ARG A 143 17.43 -6.54 21.65
CA ARG A 143 17.28 -7.80 20.88
C ARG A 143 17.20 -7.52 19.38
N ILE A 144 16.51 -6.45 18.96
CA ILE A 144 16.54 -5.99 17.56
C ILE A 144 17.98 -5.69 17.14
N TYR A 145 18.72 -4.92 17.95
CA TYR A 145 20.12 -4.61 17.67
C TYR A 145 20.98 -5.86 17.53
N LYS A 146 20.79 -6.86 18.41
CA LYS A 146 21.51 -8.14 18.32
C LYS A 146 21.23 -8.90 17.02
N THR A 147 20.01 -8.75 16.46
CA THR A 147 19.58 -9.46 15.25
C THR A 147 20.08 -8.79 13.97
N CYS A 148 19.93 -7.47 13.85
CA CYS A 148 20.21 -6.74 12.59
C CYS A 148 21.30 -5.65 12.69
N GLY A 149 21.90 -5.45 13.87
CA GLY A 149 22.94 -4.44 14.08
C GLY A 149 22.46 -2.99 13.95
N VAL A 150 21.14 -2.77 14.09
CA VAL A 150 20.47 -1.47 14.00
C VAL A 150 19.63 -1.25 15.25
N GLY A 151 19.82 -0.14 15.93
CA GLY A 151 19.03 0.22 17.11
C GLY A 151 17.69 0.86 16.76
N LEU A 152 16.76 0.94 17.73
CA LEU A 152 15.49 1.66 17.53
C LEU A 152 15.72 3.12 17.11
N GLU A 153 16.77 3.77 17.64
CA GLU A 153 17.09 5.16 17.31
C GLU A 153 17.36 5.36 15.81
N GLU A 154 18.10 4.44 15.20
CA GLU A 154 18.38 4.47 13.76
C GLU A 154 17.10 4.22 12.93
N LEU A 155 16.19 3.40 13.44
CA LEU A 155 14.92 3.10 12.76
C LEU A 155 14.00 4.33 12.66
N HIS A 156 14.15 5.35 13.51
CA HIS A 156 13.36 6.58 13.43
C HIS A 156 13.53 7.31 12.07
N GLN A 157 14.60 7.02 11.30
CA GLN A 157 14.72 7.49 9.92
C GLN A 157 13.55 7.06 9.01
N LEU A 158 12.82 6.00 9.40
CA LEU A 158 11.68 5.47 8.66
C LEU A 158 10.34 6.15 9.01
N GLU A 159 10.28 7.05 10.00
CA GLU A 159 9.03 7.71 10.44
C GLU A 159 8.34 8.55 9.35
N THR A 160 9.09 9.01 8.36
CA THR A 160 8.55 9.80 7.23
C THR A 160 7.99 8.92 6.11
N ILE A 161 8.01 7.60 6.29
CA ILE A 161 7.30 6.66 5.43
C ILE A 161 5.88 6.50 5.99
N TYR A 162 4.90 6.96 5.24
CA TYR A 162 3.50 7.02 5.65
C TYR A 162 2.64 6.03 4.88
N LEU A 163 1.63 5.47 5.55
CA LEU A 163 0.50 4.82 4.93
C LEU A 163 -0.58 5.87 4.65
N ILE A 164 -0.95 6.01 3.38
CA ILE A 164 -1.96 6.95 2.90
C ILE A 164 -3.17 6.14 2.46
N CYS A 165 -4.30 6.33 3.16
CA CYS A 165 -5.57 5.67 2.86
C CYS A 165 -6.50 6.63 2.11
N LEU A 166 -6.75 6.34 0.83
CA LEU A 166 -7.68 7.05 -0.04
C LEU A 166 -8.91 6.16 -0.29
N GLY A 167 -9.83 6.15 0.70
CA GLY A 167 -10.99 5.26 0.72
C GLY A 167 -10.59 3.78 0.77
N LYS A 168 -10.78 3.05 -0.34
CA LYS A 168 -10.36 1.64 -0.46
C LYS A 168 -8.95 1.45 -1.03
N THR A 169 -8.23 2.53 -1.27
CA THR A 169 -6.88 2.48 -1.84
C THR A 169 -5.89 2.82 -0.75
N GLU A 170 -4.90 1.97 -0.56
CA GLU A 170 -3.81 2.18 0.38
C GLU A 170 -2.54 2.37 -0.44
N ILE A 171 -1.73 3.36 -0.06
CA ILE A 171 -0.51 3.72 -0.77
C ILE A 171 0.56 4.02 0.29
N ILE A 172 1.78 3.54 0.10
CA ILE A 172 2.92 3.97 0.91
C ILE A 172 3.52 5.24 0.29
N SER A 173 3.88 6.23 1.11
CA SER A 173 4.59 7.42 0.66
C SER A 173 5.92 7.07 -0.01
N ARG A 174 6.55 8.07 -0.63
CA ARG A 174 7.87 7.87 -1.25
C ARG A 174 8.88 7.42 -0.19
N ILE A 175 9.57 6.31 -0.47
CA ILE A 175 10.73 5.85 0.28
C ILE A 175 12.00 6.44 -0.36
N HIS A 176 12.74 7.24 0.41
CA HIS A 176 14.00 7.89 0.02
C HIS A 176 15.17 6.89 0.00
N GLU A 177 16.28 7.24 -0.67
CA GLU A 177 17.39 6.28 -0.84
C GLU A 177 18.03 5.85 0.49
N GLU A 178 18.25 6.78 1.42
CA GLU A 178 18.77 6.49 2.77
C GLU A 178 17.86 5.49 3.51
N GLN A 179 16.54 5.66 3.39
CA GLN A 179 15.56 4.73 3.95
C GLN A 179 15.61 3.36 3.27
N ARG A 180 15.82 3.31 1.94
CA ARG A 180 15.98 2.05 1.19
C ARG A 180 17.25 1.31 1.59
N GLU A 181 18.35 2.03 1.83
CA GLU A 181 19.59 1.45 2.35
C GLU A 181 19.38 0.85 3.73
N LEU A 182 18.70 1.57 4.63
CA LEU A 182 18.36 1.08 5.95
C LEU A 182 17.46 -0.16 5.89
N LEU A 183 16.39 -0.12 5.09
CA LEU A 183 15.47 -1.26 4.87
C LEU A 183 16.20 -2.49 4.32
N ARG A 184 17.14 -2.30 3.38
CA ARG A 184 18.01 -3.39 2.88
C ARG A 184 18.91 -3.95 3.98
N LYS A 185 19.52 -3.10 4.81
CA LYS A 185 20.39 -3.51 5.92
C LYS A 185 19.64 -4.38 6.93
N ILE A 186 18.38 -4.03 7.25
CA ILE A 186 17.54 -4.78 8.20
C ILE A 186 16.72 -5.91 7.54
N GLN A 187 16.85 -6.12 6.23
CA GLN A 187 16.14 -7.14 5.45
C GLN A 187 14.60 -7.04 5.54
N VAL A 188 14.07 -5.83 5.67
CA VAL A 188 12.62 -5.57 5.69
C VAL A 188 12.20 -5.00 4.34
N ALA A 189 11.19 -5.61 3.72
CA ALA A 189 10.55 -5.09 2.51
C ALA A 189 9.16 -4.55 2.85
N PHE A 190 8.83 -3.38 2.31
CA PHE A 190 7.48 -2.83 2.37
C PHE A 190 6.75 -3.18 1.08
N ASP A 191 6.19 -4.39 1.05
CA ASP A 191 5.35 -4.84 -0.06
C ASP A 191 3.89 -4.54 0.28
N MET A 192 3.29 -3.59 -0.43
CA MET A 192 1.85 -3.38 -0.43
C MET A 192 1.33 -3.56 -1.86
N CYS A 193 0.25 -4.34 -1.99
CA CYS A 193 -0.39 -4.80 -3.23
C CYS A 193 -0.82 -3.70 -4.21
#